data_AF-A0A9D2IBG9-F1
#
_entry.id   AF-A0A9D2IBG9-F1
#
_cell.length_a   1.000
_cell.length_b   1.000
_cell.length_c   1.000
_cell.angle_alpha   90.00
_cell.angle_beta   90.00
_cell.angle_gamma   90.00
#
_symmetry.space_group_name_H-M   'P 1'
#
loop_
_entity.id
_entity.type
_entity.pdbx_description
1 polymer ?
#
loop_
_entity_poly.entity_id
_entity_poly.type
_entity_poly.pdbx_seq_one_letter_code
_entity_poly.pdbx_strand_id
1 'polypeptide(L)'
;MAKEEKKEKKGFWKEFKEFITRGNILDMAVGIIVGGAFTAIVNSLCNNILKPIINWILAAIVGTDSLTGVYTFLKTVTTTAEDGTEIIDLASSIYIDWGTFINAIINFILIALVLFLIIKALMKVQNMRDQAKAAIAEAEEKRKADEAAEKAAAEKPEPAAAAAEKAAEGSAEAAPAQADAAPDEPKKE
;
A
#
# COMPACT_ATOMS: atom_id res chain seq x y z
N MET A 1 31.85 -27.12 -47.08
CA MET A 1 30.61 -26.36 -46.84
C MET A 1 29.78 -27.15 -45.82
N ALA A 2 29.90 -26.87 -44.53
CA ALA A 2 29.13 -27.57 -43.47
C ALA A 2 29.29 -26.84 -42.14
N LYS A 3 28.71 -25.63 -42.00
CA LYS A 3 28.70 -24.97 -40.69
C LYS A 3 27.62 -23.91 -40.50
N GLU A 4 26.39 -24.12 -40.97
CA GLU A 4 25.27 -23.24 -40.61
C GLU A 4 23.97 -24.04 -40.47
N GLU A 5 23.73 -24.64 -39.29
CA GLU A 5 22.42 -25.26 -39.02
C GLU A 5 22.08 -25.39 -37.51
N LYS A 6 22.68 -24.55 -36.64
CA LYS A 6 22.35 -24.52 -35.20
C LYS A 6 22.07 -23.10 -34.71
N LYS A 7 21.00 -22.45 -35.20
CA LYS A 7 20.65 -21.10 -34.72
C LYS A 7 19.16 -20.72 -34.77
N GLU A 8 18.21 -21.63 -34.48
CA GLU A 8 16.78 -21.24 -34.49
C GLU A 8 16.01 -21.44 -33.18
N LYS A 9 16.52 -22.17 -32.18
CA LYS A 9 15.77 -22.40 -30.92
C LYS A 9 15.85 -21.28 -29.87
N LYS A 10 16.38 -20.11 -30.22
CA LYS A 10 16.50 -18.93 -29.33
C LYS A 10 15.55 -17.77 -29.67
N GLY A 11 14.66 -17.93 -30.66
CA GLY A 11 13.71 -16.89 -31.10
C GLY A 11 12.53 -16.73 -30.14
N PHE A 12 11.70 -17.77 -30.01
CA PHE A 12 10.42 -17.68 -29.29
C PHE A 12 10.55 -17.27 -27.81
N TRP A 13 11.45 -17.86 -27.02
CA TRP A 13 11.60 -17.49 -25.60
C TRP A 13 12.17 -16.08 -25.41
N LYS A 14 12.97 -15.60 -26.36
CA LYS A 14 13.53 -14.25 -26.34
C LYS A 14 12.46 -13.23 -26.73
N GLU A 15 11.71 -13.51 -27.79
CA GLU A 15 10.53 -12.75 -28.22
C GLU A 15 9.43 -12.72 -27.14
N PHE A 16 9.20 -13.84 -26.46
CA PHE A 16 8.28 -13.96 -25.34
C PHE A 16 8.75 -13.12 -24.15
N LYS A 17 10.02 -13.22 -23.77
CA LYS A 17 10.60 -12.40 -22.70
C LYS A 17 10.48 -10.91 -23.04
N GLU A 18 10.82 -10.53 -24.27
CA GLU A 18 10.77 -9.16 -24.76
C GLU A 18 9.33 -8.61 -24.82
N PHE A 19 8.36 -9.48 -25.12
CA PHE A 19 6.94 -9.19 -25.06
C PHE A 19 6.44 -8.96 -23.62
N ILE A 20 6.72 -9.85 -22.68
CA ILE A 20 6.27 -9.70 -21.28
C ILE A 20 6.98 -8.57 -20.55
N THR A 21 8.21 -8.22 -20.94
CA THR A 21 8.92 -7.05 -20.38
C THR A 21 8.36 -5.72 -20.87
N ARG A 22 7.41 -5.71 -21.81
CA ARG A 22 6.60 -4.51 -22.04
C ARG A 22 5.80 -4.24 -20.77
N GLY A 23 6.28 -3.29 -19.94
CA GLY A 23 5.71 -3.02 -18.61
C GLY A 23 4.19 -2.82 -18.61
N ASN A 24 3.64 -2.19 -19.65
CA ASN A 24 2.21 -1.99 -19.81
C ASN A 24 1.38 -3.30 -19.91
N ILE A 25 1.98 -4.41 -20.37
CA ILE A 25 1.31 -5.71 -20.48
C ILE A 25 1.41 -6.48 -19.17
N LEU A 26 2.58 -6.44 -18.51
CA LEU A 26 2.79 -7.16 -17.25
C LEU A 26 1.89 -6.61 -16.14
N ASP A 27 1.81 -5.29 -15.99
CA ASP A 27 1.02 -4.65 -14.94
C ASP A 27 -0.49 -4.83 -15.17
N MET A 28 -0.94 -4.79 -16.43
CA MET A 28 -2.31 -5.16 -16.79
C MET A 28 -2.61 -6.64 -16.51
N ALA A 29 -1.70 -7.54 -16.88
CA ALA A 29 -1.90 -8.98 -16.68
C ALA A 29 -1.95 -9.36 -15.20
N VAL A 30 -1.06 -8.80 -14.38
CA VAL A 30 -1.08 -8.98 -12.93
C VAL A 30 -2.38 -8.42 -12.34
N GLY A 31 -2.83 -7.25 -12.78
CA GLY A 31 -4.09 -6.66 -12.35
C GLY A 31 -5.31 -7.55 -12.61
N ILE A 32 -5.40 -8.17 -13.79
CA ILE A 32 -6.49 -9.08 -14.14
C ILE A 32 -6.43 -10.39 -13.34
N ILE A 33 -5.23 -10.98 -13.19
CA ILE A 33 -5.05 -12.24 -12.45
C ILE A 33 -5.37 -12.04 -10.96
N VAL A 34 -4.83 -10.98 -10.35
CA VAL A 34 -5.09 -10.65 -8.94
C VAL A 34 -6.56 -10.25 -8.75
N GLY A 35 -7.13 -9.48 -9.68
CA GLY A 35 -8.56 -9.11 -9.66
C GLY A 35 -9.48 -10.32 -9.72
N GLY A 36 -9.19 -11.30 -10.58
CA GLY A 36 -9.94 -12.55 -10.69
C GLY A 36 -9.83 -13.41 -9.43
N ALA A 37 -8.61 -13.60 -8.91
CA ALA A 37 -8.37 -14.36 -7.68
C ALA A 37 -9.03 -13.70 -6.45
N PHE A 38 -8.95 -12.37 -6.34
CA PHE A 38 -9.58 -11.62 -5.26
C PHE A 38 -11.11 -11.71 -5.34
N THR A 39 -11.69 -11.57 -6.54
CA THR A 39 -13.14 -11.76 -6.75
C THR A 39 -13.58 -13.15 -6.31
N ALA A 40 -12.79 -14.20 -6.58
CA ALA A 40 -13.08 -15.55 -6.12
C ALA A 40 -13.06 -15.68 -4.58
N ILE A 41 -12.10 -15.04 -3.91
CA ILE A 41 -12.02 -15.00 -2.43
C ILE A 41 -13.26 -14.30 -1.87
N VAL A 42 -13.64 -13.15 -2.43
CA VAL A 42 -14.82 -12.41 -1.95
C VAL A 42 -16.10 -13.19 -2.21
N ASN A 43 -16.23 -13.82 -3.38
CA ASN A 43 -17.36 -14.70 -3.69
C ASN A 43 -17.44 -15.87 -2.71
N SER A 44 -16.31 -16.49 -2.36
CA SER A 44 -16.27 -17.57 -1.37
C SER A 44 -16.70 -17.07 0.02
N LEU A 45 -16.21 -15.92 0.46
CA LEU A 45 -16.61 -15.31 1.73
C LEU A 45 -18.12 -14.99 1.75
N CYS A 46 -18.65 -14.41 0.68
CA CYS A 46 -20.07 -14.10 0.60
C CYS A 46 -20.92 -15.38 0.56
N ASN A 47 -20.58 -16.32 -0.32
CA ASN A 47 -21.38 -17.51 -0.57
C ASN A 47 -21.31 -18.52 0.58
N ASN A 48 -20.14 -18.71 1.19
CA ASN A 48 -19.91 -19.79 2.14
C ASN A 48 -20.00 -19.34 3.60
N ILE A 49 -19.80 -18.05 3.89
CA ILE A 49 -19.80 -17.53 5.26
C ILE A 49 -20.97 -16.58 5.48
N LEU A 50 -21.18 -15.59 4.60
CA LEU A 50 -22.25 -14.61 4.81
C LEU A 50 -23.65 -15.17 4.53
N LYS A 51 -23.85 -15.87 3.40
CA LYS A 51 -25.16 -16.47 3.08
C LYS A 51 -25.73 -17.33 4.20
N PRO A 52 -25.01 -18.28 4.83
CA PRO A 52 -25.59 -19.06 5.93
C PRO A 52 -25.92 -18.20 7.16
N ILE A 53 -25.09 -17.22 7.51
CA ILE A 53 -25.37 -16.29 8.62
C ILE A 53 -26.63 -15.47 8.34
N ILE A 54 -26.79 -15.02 7.10
CA ILE A 54 -27.92 -14.17 6.69
C ILE A 54 -29.20 -15.00 6.55
N ASN A 55 -29.12 -16.21 6.00
CA ASN A 55 -30.26 -17.13 5.97
C ASN A 55 -30.72 -17.47 7.38
N TRP A 56 -29.79 -17.66 8.32
CA TRP A 56 -30.14 -17.88 9.73
C TRP A 56 -30.82 -16.64 10.35
N ILE A 57 -30.34 -15.43 10.06
CA ILE A 57 -30.97 -14.18 10.53
C ILE A 57 -32.36 -13.99 9.89
N LEU A 58 -32.50 -14.27 8.59
CA LEU A 58 -33.78 -14.20 7.87
C LEU A 58 -34.78 -15.23 8.41
N ALA A 59 -34.34 -16.46 8.66
CA ALA A 59 -35.13 -17.50 9.31
C ALA A 59 -35.60 -17.06 10.71
N ALA A 60 -34.73 -16.42 11.49
CA ALA A 60 -35.05 -15.94 12.82
C ALA A 60 -36.06 -14.77 12.83
N ILE A 61 -36.05 -13.91 11.79
CA ILE A 61 -36.90 -12.71 11.72
C ILE A 61 -38.22 -12.96 10.97
N VAL A 62 -38.15 -13.73 9.88
CA VAL A 62 -39.26 -13.93 8.91
C VAL A 62 -39.86 -15.34 9.03
N GLY A 63 -39.19 -16.27 9.71
CA GLY A 63 -39.67 -17.65 9.91
C GLY A 63 -39.52 -18.54 8.69
N THR A 64 -38.86 -18.07 7.63
CA THR A 64 -38.65 -18.83 6.39
C THR A 64 -37.18 -18.84 6.00
N ASP A 65 -36.67 -20.03 5.66
CA ASP A 65 -35.26 -20.25 5.33
C ASP A 65 -34.91 -19.87 3.88
N SER A 66 -35.94 -19.60 3.05
CA SER A 66 -35.72 -19.22 1.66
C SER A 66 -36.95 -18.58 1.00
N LEU A 67 -36.70 -17.74 0.00
CA LEU A 67 -37.70 -17.27 -0.98
C LEU A 67 -37.95 -18.29 -2.11
N THR A 68 -37.47 -19.53 -1.93
CA THR A 68 -37.60 -20.62 -2.90
C THR A 68 -39.06 -21.07 -2.90
N GLY A 69 -39.75 -20.91 -4.03
CA GLY A 69 -41.17 -21.27 -4.16
C GLY A 69 -42.05 -20.22 -4.82
N VAL A 70 -41.54 -19.01 -5.09
CA VAL A 70 -42.28 -18.01 -5.89
C VAL A 70 -42.07 -18.31 -7.37
N TYR A 71 -42.77 -19.33 -7.85
CA TYR A 71 -42.80 -19.69 -9.26
C TYR A 71 -44.04 -19.11 -9.92
N THR A 72 -43.84 -18.35 -10.99
CA THR A 72 -44.93 -18.04 -11.92
C THR A 72 -44.79 -18.98 -13.11
N PHE A 73 -45.68 -19.98 -13.19
CA PHE A 73 -45.73 -20.88 -14.33
C PHE A 73 -46.53 -20.24 -15.46
N LEU A 74 -45.90 -20.08 -16.63
CA LEU A 74 -46.55 -19.61 -17.86
C LEU A 74 -47.11 -20.79 -18.67
N LYS A 75 -46.49 -21.95 -18.57
CA LYS A 75 -47.00 -23.21 -19.12
C LYS A 75 -46.49 -24.35 -18.24
N THR A 76 -47.41 -25.03 -17.55
CA THR A 76 -47.10 -26.22 -16.77
C THR A 76 -47.20 -27.45 -17.68
N VAL A 77 -46.14 -28.23 -17.75
CA VAL A 77 -46.16 -29.59 -18.29
C VAL A 77 -46.03 -30.51 -17.09
N THR A 78 -47.12 -31.19 -16.75
CA THR A 78 -47.15 -32.19 -15.68
C THR A 78 -46.80 -33.55 -16.26
N THR A 79 -45.84 -34.23 -15.64
CA THR A 79 -45.53 -35.63 -15.92
C THR A 79 -46.07 -36.45 -14.75
N THR A 80 -46.84 -37.49 -15.06
CA THR A 80 -47.37 -38.41 -14.06
C THR A 80 -46.22 -39.30 -13.58
N ALA A 81 -45.90 -39.24 -12.29
CA ALA A 81 -45.00 -40.23 -11.67
C ALA A 81 -45.69 -41.59 -11.56
N GLU A 82 -44.91 -42.67 -11.40
CA GLU A 82 -45.43 -44.05 -11.30
C GLU A 82 -46.47 -44.24 -10.18
N ASP A 83 -46.49 -43.35 -9.18
CA ASP A 83 -47.42 -43.35 -8.05
C ASP A 83 -48.69 -42.50 -8.28
N GLY A 84 -48.94 -42.03 -9.51
CA GLY A 84 -50.14 -41.27 -9.87
C GLY A 84 -50.18 -39.82 -9.37
N THR A 85 -49.06 -39.32 -8.83
CA THR A 85 -48.90 -37.90 -8.48
C THR A 85 -48.43 -37.10 -9.70
N GLU A 86 -49.11 -35.98 -9.97
CA GLU A 86 -48.69 -35.03 -11.01
C GLU A 86 -47.49 -34.23 -10.50
N ILE A 87 -46.31 -34.55 -11.00
CA ILE A 87 -45.11 -33.77 -10.73
C ILE A 87 -44.97 -32.74 -11.85
N ILE A 88 -44.86 -31.46 -11.48
CA ILE A 88 -44.55 -30.42 -12.45
C ILE A 88 -43.12 -30.69 -12.94
N ASP A 89 -42.98 -31.03 -14.22
CA ASP A 89 -41.66 -31.18 -14.82
C ASP A 89 -41.10 -29.77 -15.06
N LEU A 90 -40.25 -29.32 -14.15
CA LEU A 90 -39.54 -28.04 -14.27
C LEU A 90 -38.64 -28.02 -15.53
N ALA A 91 -38.21 -29.14 -16.10
CA ALA A 91 -37.40 -29.11 -17.32
C ALA A 91 -38.23 -28.79 -18.58
N SER A 92 -39.50 -29.23 -18.61
CA SER A 92 -40.40 -29.04 -19.75
C SER A 92 -41.41 -27.89 -19.55
N SER A 93 -41.49 -27.34 -18.34
CA SER A 93 -42.37 -26.23 -18.00
C SER A 93 -41.69 -24.89 -18.25
N ILE A 94 -42.44 -23.91 -18.74
CA ILE A 94 -41.97 -22.52 -18.84
C ILE A 94 -42.39 -21.81 -17.56
N TYR A 95 -41.43 -21.48 -16.71
CA TYR A 95 -41.65 -20.77 -15.44
C TYR A 95 -40.61 -19.69 -15.21
N ILE A 96 -41.02 -18.69 -14.42
CA ILE A 96 -40.14 -17.65 -13.89
C ILE A 96 -39.90 -17.96 -12.42
N ASP A 97 -38.63 -18.18 -12.07
CA ASP A 97 -38.18 -18.35 -10.68
C ASP A 97 -37.82 -16.99 -10.07
N TRP A 98 -38.81 -16.37 -9.43
CA TRP A 98 -38.61 -15.12 -8.70
C TRP A 98 -37.74 -15.34 -7.45
N GLY A 99 -37.75 -16.54 -6.87
CA GLY A 99 -36.92 -16.90 -5.73
C GLY A 99 -35.44 -16.82 -6.05
N THR A 100 -35.01 -17.45 -7.15
CA THR A 100 -33.63 -17.39 -7.63
C THR A 100 -33.23 -15.97 -8.03
N PHE A 101 -34.14 -15.20 -8.65
CA PHE A 101 -33.86 -13.81 -9.02
C PHE A 101 -33.61 -12.91 -7.79
N ILE A 102 -34.48 -12.97 -6.78
CA ILE A 102 -34.32 -12.17 -5.57
C ILE A 102 -33.08 -12.62 -4.79
N ASN A 103 -32.80 -13.92 -4.75
CA ASN A 103 -31.57 -14.46 -4.16
C ASN A 103 -30.32 -13.93 -4.87
N ALA A 104 -30.35 -13.82 -6.21
CA ALA A 104 -29.25 -13.24 -6.98
C ALA A 104 -29.06 -11.74 -6.65
N ILE A 105 -30.14 -10.97 -6.48
CA ILE A 105 -30.07 -9.56 -6.05
C ILE A 105 -29.47 -9.43 -4.66
N ILE A 106 -29.94 -10.24 -3.69
CA ILE A 106 -29.39 -10.27 -2.34
C ILE A 106 -27.90 -10.57 -2.39
N ASN A 107 -27.49 -11.60 -3.15
CA ASN A 107 -26.09 -11.97 -3.32
C ASN A 107 -25.24 -10.83 -3.91
N PHE A 108 -25.76 -10.12 -4.91
CA PHE A 108 -25.08 -8.98 -5.50
C PHE A 108 -24.84 -7.85 -4.48
N ILE A 109 -25.86 -7.50 -3.70
CA ILE A 109 -25.75 -6.48 -2.64
C ILE A 109 -24.72 -6.90 -1.59
N LEU A 110 -24.68 -8.18 -1.22
CA LEU A 110 -23.72 -8.70 -0.25
C LEU A 110 -22.28 -8.62 -0.77
N ILE A 111 -22.05 -9.06 -2.01
CA ILE A 111 -20.73 -8.96 -2.63
C ILE A 111 -20.28 -7.49 -2.68
N ALA A 112 -21.16 -6.57 -3.10
CA ALA A 112 -20.87 -5.15 -3.12
C ALA A 112 -20.51 -4.60 -1.72
N LEU A 113 -21.26 -4.99 -0.68
CA LEU A 113 -21.00 -4.58 0.70
C LEU A 113 -19.66 -5.11 1.23
N VAL A 114 -19.31 -6.36 0.91
CA VAL A 114 -18.02 -6.93 1.31
C VAL A 114 -16.86 -6.26 0.59
N LEU A 115 -16.96 -6.03 -0.72
CA LEU A 115 -15.94 -5.28 -1.47
C LEU A 115 -15.74 -3.90 -0.87
N PHE A 116 -16.84 -3.21 -0.54
CA PHE A 116 -16.78 -1.90 0.09
C PHE A 116 -16.06 -1.93 1.45
N LEU A 117 -16.38 -2.90 2.31
CA LEU A 117 -15.72 -3.04 3.62
C LEU A 117 -14.21 -3.33 3.47
N ILE A 118 -13.82 -4.18 2.51
CA ILE A 118 -12.41 -4.49 2.27
C ILE A 118 -11.67 -3.26 1.76
N ILE A 119 -12.22 -2.55 0.77
CA ILE A 119 -11.60 -1.31 0.24
C ILE A 119 -11.47 -0.27 1.35
N LYS A 120 -12.51 -0.10 2.17
CA LYS A 120 -12.50 0.82 3.31
C LYS A 120 -11.44 0.43 4.36
N ALA A 121 -11.27 -0.86 4.65
CA ALA A 121 -10.23 -1.34 5.55
C ALA A 121 -8.83 -1.08 4.98
N LEU A 122 -8.63 -1.32 3.69
CA LEU A 122 -7.36 -1.03 3.00
C LEU A 122 -7.03 0.47 3.04
N MET A 123 -8.00 1.34 2.74
CA MET A 123 -7.84 2.80 2.83
C MET A 123 -7.51 3.26 4.25
N LYS A 124 -8.14 2.66 5.28
CA LYS A 124 -7.83 2.97 6.69
C LYS A 124 -6.41 2.57 7.07
N VAL A 125 -5.97 1.38 6.66
CA VAL A 125 -4.61 0.88 6.95
C VAL A 125 -3.56 1.72 6.22
N GLN A 126 -3.80 2.08 4.96
CA GLN A 126 -2.88 2.93 4.20
C GLN A 126 -2.73 4.31 4.85
N ASN A 127 -3.84 4.96 5.23
CA ASN A 127 -3.79 6.25 5.91
C ASN A 127 -3.00 6.21 7.24
N MET A 128 -3.14 5.13 8.02
CA MET A 128 -2.34 4.93 9.23
C MET A 128 -0.85 4.70 8.93
N ARG A 129 -0.52 3.98 7.84
CA ARG A 129 0.86 3.73 7.42
C ARG A 129 1.54 4.99 6.89
N ASP A 130 0.81 5.83 6.17
CA ASP A 130 1.33 7.08 5.62
C ASP A 130 1.59 8.10 6.74
N GLN A 131 0.70 8.18 7.73
CA GLN A 131 0.93 8.99 8.94
C GLN A 131 2.11 8.47 9.77
N ALA A 132 2.25 7.14 9.92
CA ALA A 132 3.40 6.55 10.62
C ALA A 132 4.72 6.81 9.87
N LYS A 133 4.72 6.72 8.54
CA LYS A 133 5.90 7.04 7.72
C LYS A 133 6.26 8.52 7.78
N ALA A 134 5.27 9.41 7.74
CA ALA A 134 5.47 10.85 7.87
C ALA A 134 6.04 11.22 9.25
N ALA A 135 5.52 10.63 10.33
CA ALA A 135 6.03 10.84 11.67
C ALA A 135 7.47 10.33 11.85
N ILE A 136 7.82 9.19 11.23
CA ILE A 136 9.20 8.68 11.23
C ILE A 136 10.12 9.60 10.43
N ALA A 137 9.68 10.11 9.27
CA ALA A 137 10.46 11.02 8.45
C ALA A 137 10.71 12.37 9.16
N GLU A 138 9.70 12.96 9.80
CA GLU A 138 9.86 14.16 10.62
C GLU A 138 10.76 13.92 11.84
N ALA A 139 10.67 12.75 12.48
CA ALA A 139 11.55 12.39 13.59
C ALA A 139 13.00 12.21 13.13
N GLU A 140 13.23 11.64 11.94
CA GLU A 140 14.56 11.48 11.35
C GLU A 140 15.16 12.82 10.88
N GLU A 141 14.33 13.74 10.37
CA GLU A 141 14.74 15.10 10.02
C GLU A 141 15.12 15.92 11.26
N LYS A 142 14.32 15.87 12.33
CA LYS A 142 14.64 16.49 13.61
C LYS A 142 15.92 15.91 14.22
N ARG A 143 16.10 14.59 14.21
CA ARG A 143 17.34 13.95 14.70
C ARG A 143 18.58 14.39 13.92
N LYS A 144 18.47 14.54 12.59
CA LYS A 144 19.57 15.02 11.74
C LYS A 144 19.87 16.50 11.98
N ALA A 145 18.85 17.32 12.23
CA ALA A 145 19.01 18.72 12.61
C ALA A 145 19.67 18.87 13.99
N ASP A 146 19.27 18.05 14.95
CA ASP A 146 19.85 18.01 16.30
C ASP A 146 21.30 17.50 16.29
N GLU A 147 21.61 16.42 15.54
CA GLU A 147 23.00 15.95 15.34
C GLU A 147 23.88 16.97 14.60
N ALA A 148 23.32 17.71 13.64
CA ALA A 148 24.05 18.75 12.93
C ALA A 148 24.30 19.98 13.83
N ALA A 149 23.34 20.33 14.70
CA ALA A 149 23.50 21.38 15.70
C ALA A 149 24.52 20.99 16.78
N GLU A 150 24.52 19.72 17.22
CA GLU A 150 25.49 19.17 18.17
C GLU A 150 26.92 19.15 17.59
N LYS A 151 27.09 18.73 16.32
CA LYS A 151 28.39 18.79 15.62
C LYS A 151 28.86 20.22 15.37
N ALA A 152 27.96 21.14 15.02
CA ALA A 152 28.30 22.55 14.85
C ALA A 152 28.67 23.25 16.18
N ALA A 153 28.08 22.80 17.30
CA ALA A 153 28.46 23.25 18.64
C ALA A 153 29.80 22.67 19.11
N ALA A 154 30.18 21.48 18.62
CA ALA A 154 31.48 20.87 18.90
C ALA A 154 32.63 21.44 18.04
N GLU A 155 32.35 22.09 16.90
CA GLU A 155 33.37 22.50 15.91
C GLU A 155 33.71 24.02 15.92
N LYS A 156 32.96 24.90 16.59
CA LYS A 156 33.38 26.31 16.77
C LYS A 156 34.18 26.51 18.06
N PRO A 157 35.28 27.27 17.98
CA PRO A 157 36.57 26.90 18.54
C PRO A 157 36.77 27.51 19.92
N GLU A 158 37.80 27.04 20.63
CA GLU A 158 38.59 27.88 21.51
C GLU A 158 39.27 28.98 20.67
N PRO A 159 38.86 30.27 20.74
CA PRO A 159 39.89 31.30 20.63
C PRO A 159 39.68 32.48 21.59
N ALA A 160 38.99 32.28 22.72
CA ALA A 160 38.80 33.35 23.70
C ALA A 160 39.71 33.24 24.95
N ALA A 161 40.13 32.04 25.34
CA ALA A 161 40.96 31.86 26.54
C ALA A 161 42.45 32.17 26.29
N ALA A 162 43.01 31.77 25.15
CA ALA A 162 44.43 31.95 24.85
C ALA A 162 44.85 33.42 24.60
N ALA A 163 43.91 34.31 24.27
CA ALA A 163 44.20 35.73 24.07
C ALA A 163 44.20 36.54 25.39
N ALA A 164 43.54 36.05 26.43
CA ALA A 164 43.52 36.70 27.74
C ALA A 164 44.78 36.39 28.57
N GLU A 165 45.38 35.20 28.39
CA GLU A 165 46.54 34.76 29.17
C GLU A 165 47.84 35.45 28.71
N LYS A 166 48.03 35.66 27.40
CA LYS A 166 49.20 36.37 26.86
C LYS A 166 49.19 37.89 27.07
N ALA A 167 48.06 38.48 27.44
CA ALA A 167 47.97 39.91 27.75
C ALA A 167 48.31 40.23 29.22
N ALA A 168 48.28 39.23 30.11
CA ALA A 168 48.51 39.43 31.55
C ALA A 168 49.98 39.28 31.98
N GLU A 169 50.81 38.52 31.24
CA GLU A 169 52.23 38.32 31.59
C GLU A 169 53.20 39.36 30.96
N GLY A 170 52.73 40.22 30.06
CA GLY A 170 53.61 41.13 29.30
C GLY A 170 53.77 42.56 29.83
N SER A 171 53.08 42.96 30.90
CA SER A 171 53.04 44.38 31.33
C SER A 171 53.50 44.66 32.76
N ALA A 172 54.24 43.74 33.41
CA ALA A 172 54.67 43.91 34.80
C ALA A 172 56.19 43.78 35.02
N GLU A 173 57.02 44.15 34.05
CA GLU A 173 58.45 44.49 34.27
C GLU A 173 58.97 45.12 32.96
N ALA A 174 59.43 46.36 32.84
CA ALA A 174 59.93 47.33 33.79
C ALA A 174 59.69 48.76 33.26
N ALA A 175 59.42 49.71 34.15
CA ALA A 175 60.01 51.04 34.03
C ALA A 175 61.31 51.00 34.84
N PRO A 176 62.42 51.68 34.46
CA PRO A 176 62.42 52.99 33.80
C PRO A 176 63.51 53.13 32.69
N ALA A 177 63.65 54.37 32.21
CA ALA A 177 64.82 54.96 31.55
C ALA A 177 64.81 55.08 30.01
N GLN A 178 64.38 56.29 29.60
CA GLN A 178 65.06 57.20 28.68
C GLN A 178 65.22 56.80 27.19
N ALA A 179 64.34 57.41 26.40
CA ALA A 179 64.63 58.31 25.27
C ALA A 179 65.78 57.94 24.30
N ASP A 180 65.32 57.70 23.09
CA ASP A 180 66.00 57.46 21.83
C ASP A 180 66.92 58.61 21.36
N ALA A 181 67.61 58.33 20.27
CA ALA A 181 68.84 58.91 19.79
C ALA A 181 68.73 60.28 19.09
N ALA A 182 69.91 60.95 19.05
CA ALA A 182 70.43 61.76 17.95
C ALA A 182 69.92 63.22 17.77
N PRO A 183 70.64 64.06 17.00
CA PRO A 183 72.08 64.34 17.09
C PRO A 183 72.36 65.86 16.97
N ASP A 184 73.35 66.38 17.70
CA ASP A 184 73.96 67.66 17.37
C ASP A 184 75.48 67.52 17.56
N GLU A 185 76.20 67.37 16.44
CA GLU A 185 77.62 67.75 16.35
C GLU A 185 77.74 69.27 16.59
N PRO A 186 78.92 69.89 16.83
CA PRO A 186 80.29 69.35 16.80
C PRO A 186 81.17 69.79 18.00
N LYS A 187 82.39 69.23 18.12
CA LYS A 187 83.68 69.96 18.28
C LYS A 187 84.72 69.27 19.19
N LYS A 188 85.92 69.21 18.61
CA LYS A 188 87.25 69.57 19.14
C LYS A 188 88.09 68.54 19.92
N GLU A 189 89.31 68.44 19.38
CA GLU A 189 90.63 68.15 19.97
C GLU A 189 91.00 66.68 20.25
#